data_AF-A0A951MT55-F1
#
_entry.id   AF-A0A951MT55-F1
#
_cell.length_a   1.000
_cell.length_b   1.000
_cell.length_c   1.000
_cell.angle_alpha   90.00
_cell.angle_beta   90.00
_cell.angle_gamma   90.00
#
_symmetry.space_group_name_H-M   'P 1'
#
loop_
_entity.id
_entity.type
_entity.pdbx_description
1 polymer ?
#
loop_
_entity_poly.entity_id
_entity_poly.type
_entity_poly.pdbx_seq_one_letter_code
_entity_poly.pdbx_strand_id
1 'polypeptide(L)'
;IYRWRIQPDREEEFRAAWEELSAQYIQLRGQVDAKLTRGEDDIWVGKAVWPDRDDYILALDRGVTDPRVANRMNACVLEKLDPEFKYID
;
A
#
# COMPACT_ATOMS: atom_id res chain seq x y z
N ILE A 1 -4.37 -1.11 -7.01
CA ILE A 1 -4.18 0.35 -6.85
C ILE A 1 -4.99 0.77 -5.64
N TYR A 2 -4.36 1.47 -4.71
CA TYR A 2 -4.94 1.96 -3.47
C TYR A 2 -4.94 3.48 -3.46
N ARG A 3 -5.91 4.06 -2.76
CA ARG A 3 -6.11 5.50 -2.70
C ARG A 3 -6.50 5.93 -1.29
N TRP A 4 -5.89 7.02 -0.81
CA TRP A 4 -6.10 7.52 0.54
C TRP A 4 -6.12 9.04 0.61
N ARG A 5 -6.89 9.57 1.56
CA ARG A 5 -6.63 10.89 2.14
C ARG A 5 -5.78 10.70 3.40
N ILE A 6 -4.69 11.43 3.50
CA ILE A 6 -3.72 11.32 4.59
C ILE A 6 -3.79 12.59 5.45
N GLN A 7 -3.54 12.44 6.75
CA GLN A 7 -3.39 13.59 7.65
C GLN A 7 -2.24 14.48 7.14
N PRO A 8 -2.48 15.80 6.90
CA PRO A 8 -1.48 16.66 6.27
C PRO A 8 -0.13 16.74 6.99
N ASP A 9 -0.12 16.57 8.31
CA ASP A 9 1.06 16.59 9.17
C ASP A 9 1.76 15.22 9.30
N ARG A 10 1.23 14.17 8.67
CA ARG A 10 1.73 12.78 8.78
C ARG A 10 1.99 12.11 7.44
N GLU A 11 2.07 12.89 6.36
CA GLU A 11 2.35 12.39 5.01
C GLU A 11 3.70 11.66 4.91
N GLU A 12 4.74 12.18 5.57
CA GLU A 12 6.05 11.53 5.58
C GLU A 12 6.05 10.23 6.38
N GLU A 13 5.34 10.19 7.52
CA GLU A 13 5.18 8.97 8.31
C GLU A 13 4.42 7.90 7.51
N PHE A 14 3.37 8.30 6.80
CA PHE A 14 2.62 7.41 5.91
C PHE A 14 3.51 6.85 4.79
N ARG A 15 4.29 7.72 4.13
CA ARG A 15 5.22 7.34 3.06
C ARG A 15 6.26 6.34 3.55
N ALA A 16 6.91 6.61 4.68
CA ALA A 16 7.91 5.73 5.26
C ALA A 16 7.30 4.36 5.63
N ALA A 17 6.10 4.35 6.23
CA ALA A 17 5.42 3.12 6.58
C ALA A 17 4.97 2.33 5.33
N TRP A 18 4.53 3.00 4.26
CA TRP A 18 4.22 2.37 2.99
C TRP A 18 5.45 1.72 2.33
N GLU A 19 6.57 2.46 2.28
CA GLU A 19 7.82 1.96 1.70
C GLU A 19 8.34 0.75 2.46
N GLU A 20 8.34 0.81 3.79
CA GLU A 20 8.74 -0.29 4.66
C GLU A 20 7.84 -1.53 4.47
N LEU A 21 6.52 -1.34 4.52
CA LEU A 21 5.57 -2.45 4.35
C LEU A 21 5.71 -3.05 2.95
N SER A 22 5.80 -2.23 1.92
CA SER A 22 5.97 -2.67 0.53
C SER A 22 7.24 -3.49 0.34
N ALA A 23 8.36 -3.05 0.92
CA ALA A 23 9.61 -3.80 0.88
C ALA A 23 9.47 -5.19 1.54
N GLN A 24 8.74 -5.29 2.65
CA GLN A 24 8.45 -6.57 3.29
C GLN A 24 7.57 -7.46 2.41
N TYR A 25 6.56 -6.92 1.74
CA TYR A 25 5.72 -7.69 0.82
C TYR A 25 6.51 -8.18 -0.41
N ILE A 26 7.43 -7.37 -0.93
CA ILE A 26 8.33 -7.78 -2.02
C ILE A 26 9.22 -8.95 -1.56
N GLN A 27 9.83 -8.84 -0.38
CA GLN A 27 10.75 -9.87 0.13
C GLN A 27 10.05 -11.16 0.59
N LEU A 28 8.85 -11.05 1.18
CA LEU A 28 8.24 -12.14 1.95
C LEU A 28 6.95 -12.69 1.33
N ARG A 29 6.38 -12.01 0.33
CA ARG A 29 5.05 -12.34 -0.22
C ARG A 29 5.01 -12.41 -1.74
N GLY A 30 6.08 -12.05 -2.44
CA GLY A 30 6.15 -12.15 -3.91
C GLY A 30 5.59 -10.95 -4.66
N GLN A 31 5.36 -9.82 -3.97
CA GLN A 31 5.07 -8.57 -4.66
C GLN A 31 6.28 -8.19 -5.55
N VAL A 32 6.03 -7.68 -6.75
CA VAL A 32 7.09 -7.39 -7.74
C VAL A 32 7.58 -5.95 -7.63
N ASP A 33 6.65 -5.02 -7.42
CA ASP A 33 6.97 -3.59 -7.35
C ASP A 33 5.95 -2.86 -6.48
N ALA A 34 6.38 -1.71 -5.93
CA ALA A 34 5.53 -0.80 -5.19
C ALA A 34 5.91 0.64 -5.47
N LYS A 35 4.92 1.47 -5.80
CA LYS A 35 5.12 2.90 -5.99
C LYS A 35 4.05 3.70 -5.26
N LEU A 36 4.47 4.71 -4.52
CA LEU A 36 3.59 5.69 -3.92
C LEU A 36 3.76 7.03 -4.63
N THR A 37 2.64 7.67 -4.97
CA THR A 37 2.62 9.01 -5.57
C THR A 37 1.54 9.85 -4.93
N ARG A 38 1.82 11.14 -4.72
CA ARG A 38 0.78 12.13 -4.44
C ARG A 38 0.10 12.50 -5.75
N GLY A 39 -1.21 12.30 -5.81
CA GLY A 39 -2.07 12.66 -6.94
C GLY A 39 -2.74 14.02 -6.73
N GLU A 40 -3.79 14.27 -7.51
CA GLU A 40 -4.64 15.45 -7.40
C GLU A 40 -5.50 15.41 -6.13
N ASP A 41 -6.03 16.57 -5.70
CA ASP A 41 -6.93 16.72 -4.55
C ASP A 41 -6.44 16.07 -3.24
N ASP A 42 -5.12 16.13 -3.00
CA ASP A 42 -4.45 15.55 -1.83
C ASP A 42 -4.65 14.03 -1.67
N ILE A 43 -4.96 13.34 -2.77
CA ILE A 43 -5.10 11.88 -2.79
C ILE A 43 -3.73 11.23 -2.96
N TRP A 44 -3.37 10.40 -1.99
CA TRP A 44 -2.20 9.52 -2.09
C TRP A 44 -2.57 8.24 -2.83
N VAL A 45 -1.81 7.88 -3.86
CA VAL A 45 -2.04 6.72 -4.73
C VAL A 45 -0.90 5.71 -4.56
N GLY A 46 -1.23 4.54 -4.02
CA GLY A 46 -0.33 3.40 -3.89
C GLY A 46 -0.56 2.37 -4.99
N LYS A 47 0.47 2.05 -5.77
CA LYS A 47 0.46 0.97 -6.76
C LYS A 47 1.30 -0.17 -6.22
N ALA A 48 0.67 -1.30 -5.94
CA ALA A 48 1.34 -2.57 -5.65
C ALA A 48 1.19 -3.47 -6.87
N VAL A 49 2.29 -3.96 -7.41
CA VAL A 49 2.36 -4.81 -8.60
C VAL A 49 2.61 -6.24 -8.16
N TRP A 50 1.79 -7.15 -8.67
CA TRP A 50 1.83 -8.57 -8.36
C TRP A 50 1.99 -9.35 -9.67
N PRO A 51 2.61 -10.54 -9.63
CA PRO A 51 2.74 -11.37 -10.82
C PRO A 51 1.37 -11.74 -11.40
N ASP A 52 0.44 -12.12 -10.52
CA ASP A 52 -0.95 -12.38 -10.85
C ASP A 52 -1.88 -12.13 -9.65
N ARG A 53 -3.17 -12.38 -9.87
CA ARG A 53 -4.22 -12.18 -8.85
C ARG A 53 -4.18 -13.24 -7.75
N ASP A 54 -3.71 -14.45 -8.05
CA ASP A 54 -3.70 -15.56 -7.09
C ASP A 54 -2.59 -15.35 -6.05
N ASP A 55 -1.41 -14.87 -6.49
CA ASP A 55 -0.32 -14.44 -5.61
C ASP A 55 -0.76 -13.30 -4.67
N TYR A 56 -1.52 -12.34 -5.21
CA TYR A 56 -2.09 -11.26 -4.41
C TYR A 56 -3.04 -11.79 -3.33
N ILE A 57 -3.97 -12.68 -3.69
CA ILE A 57 -4.92 -13.28 -2.74
C ILE A 57 -4.20 -14.09 -1.67
N LEU A 58 -3.23 -14.93 -2.08
CA LEU A 58 -2.44 -15.72 -1.15
C LEU A 58 -1.68 -14.84 -0.15
N ALA A 59 -1.16 -13.70 -0.59
CA ALA A 59 -0.51 -12.74 0.28
C ALA A 59 -1.47 -12.11 1.30
N LEU A 60 -2.72 -11.84 0.90
CA LEU A 60 -3.76 -11.34 1.81
C LEU A 60 -4.16 -12.39 2.84
N ASP A 61 -4.37 -13.63 2.43
CA ASP A 61 -4.78 -14.74 3.31
C ASP A 61 -3.71 -15.04 4.38
N ARG A 62 -2.44 -14.80 4.06
CA ARG A 62 -1.31 -14.89 5.00
C ARG A 62 -1.24 -13.73 6.00
N GLY A 63 -2.10 -12.72 5.85
CA GLY A 63 -2.15 -11.53 6.69
C GLY A 63 -0.97 -10.58 6.47
N VAL A 64 -0.98 -9.52 7.27
CA VAL A 64 0.01 -8.44 7.18
C VAL A 64 1.40 -8.89 7.65
N THR A 65 2.45 -8.43 6.98
CA THR A 65 3.84 -8.84 7.26
C THR A 65 4.35 -8.32 8.61
N ASP A 66 4.10 -7.05 8.95
CA ASP A 66 4.33 -6.50 10.28
C ASP A 66 3.11 -5.66 10.72
N PRO A 67 2.34 -6.13 11.72
CA PRO A 67 1.20 -5.40 12.26
C PRO A 67 1.54 -4.01 12.80
N ARG A 68 2.76 -3.78 13.30
CA ARG A 68 3.17 -2.47 13.84
C ARG A 68 3.32 -1.44 12.74
N VAL A 69 3.96 -1.81 11.64
CA VAL A 69 4.11 -0.94 10.46
C VAL A 69 2.75 -0.64 9.84
N ALA A 70 1.90 -1.65 9.73
CA ALA A 70 0.54 -1.51 9.21
C ALA A 70 -0.32 -0.60 10.09
N ASN A 71 -0.23 -0.74 11.41
CA ASN A 71 -0.94 0.13 12.34
C ASN A 71 -0.45 1.58 12.25
N ARG A 72 0.87 1.80 12.15
CA ARG A 72 1.45 3.13 11.94
C ARG A 72 0.93 3.76 10.65
N MET A 73 0.98 3.02 9.53
CA MET A 73 0.46 3.47 8.25
C MET A 73 -1.04 3.81 8.34
N ASN A 74 -1.85 2.94 8.94
CA ASN A 74 -3.29 3.15 9.11
C ASN A 74 -3.60 4.36 9.99
N ALA A 75 -2.78 4.63 11.00
CA ALA A 75 -2.99 5.76 11.90
C ALA A 75 -2.88 7.11 11.18
N CYS A 76 -2.13 7.20 10.07
CA CYS A 76 -2.00 8.43 9.26
C CYS A 76 -3.21 8.67 8.33
N VAL A 77 -4.07 7.68 8.12
CA VAL A 77 -5.13 7.73 7.11
C VAL A 77 -6.37 8.42 7.67
N LEU A 78 -6.86 9.45 6.97
CA LEU A 78 -8.18 10.06 7.22
C LEU A 78 -9.30 9.25 6.57
N GLU A 79 -9.07 8.80 5.33
CA GLU A 79 -10.05 8.09 4.53
C GLU A 79 -9.36 7.09 3.61
N LYS A 80 -9.94 5.88 3.52
CA LYS A 80 -9.58 4.87 2.54
C LYS A 80 -10.61 4.92 1.42
N LEU A 81 -10.17 5.19 0.19
CA LEU A 81 -11.03 5.15 -0.98
C LEU A 81 -10.99 3.74 -1.60
N ASP A 82 -12.00 3.41 -2.39
CA ASP A 82 -12.10 2.09 -3.00
C ASP A 82 -10.86 1.76 -3.84
N PRO A 83 -10.24 0.58 -3.65
CA PRO A 83 -9.12 0.16 -4.46
C PRO A 83 -9.58 -0.22 -5.86
N GLU A 84 -8.68 -0.05 -6.83
CA GLU A 84 -8.88 -0.48 -8.22
C GLU A 84 -7.91 -1.61 -8.58
N PHE A 85 -8.37 -2.59 -9.33
CA PHE A 85 -7.54 -3.65 -9.92
C PHE A 85 -7.39 -3.42 -11.42
N LYS A 86 -6.15 -3.44 -11.92
CA LYS A 86 -5.84 -3.29 -13.34
C LYS A 86 -4.79 -4.31 -13.73
N TYR A 87 -5.02 -5.03 -14.82
CA TYR A 87 -3.98 -5.80 -15.48
C TYR A 87 -3.05 -4.83 -16.22
N ILE A 88 -1.77 -5.13 -16.21
CA ILE A 88 -0.73 -4.37 -16.92
C ILE A 88 -0.25 -5.31 -18.01
N ASP A 89 -0.35 -4.88 -19.27
CA ASP A 89 0.08 -5.63 -20.46
C ASP A 89 1.61 -5.62 -20.63
#